data_AF-A0A968ZLA0-F1
#
_entry.id   AF-A0A968ZLA0-F1
#
_cell.length_a   1.000
_cell.length_b   1.000
_cell.length_c   1.000
_cell.angle_alpha   90.00
_cell.angle_beta   90.00
_cell.angle_gamma   90.00
#
_symmetry.space_group_name_H-M   'P 1'
#
loop_
_entity.id
_entity.type
_entity.pdbx_description
1 polymer ?
#
loop_
_entity_poly.entity_id
_entity_poly.type
_entity_poly.pdbx_seq_one_letter_code
_entity_poly.pdbx_strand_id
1 'polypeptide(L)' 'MQQLYDEDFRQFVEVGPSGNLTAFVTDILRGQKDWLGIASNQRQKPGLETLQLLLGQLFTQGMTLDWHALFPAPTW' A
#
# COMPACT_ATOMS: atom_id res chain seq x y z
N MET A 1 3.26 -2.41 -15.02
CA MET A 1 2.19 -1.61 -14.38
C MET A 1 0.99 -1.46 -15.29
N GLN A 2 1.11 -0.90 -16.50
CA GLN A 2 -0.03 -0.82 -17.44
C GLN A 2 -0.72 -2.18 -17.66
N GLN A 3 0.05 -3.22 -17.99
CA GLN A 3 -0.52 -4.58 -18.14
C GLN A 3 -1.26 -5.07 -16.88
N LEU A 4 -0.67 -4.91 -15.69
CA LEU A 4 -1.32 -5.31 -14.44
C LEU A 4 -2.61 -4.52 -14.19
N TYR A 5 -2.62 -3.22 -14.52
CA TYR A 5 -3.84 -2.43 -14.47
C TYR A 5 -4.89 -2.93 -15.48
N ASP A 6 -4.48 -3.27 -16.70
CA ASP A 6 -5.40 -3.83 -17.70
C ASP A 6 -5.95 -5.21 -17.27
N GLU A 7 -5.19 -5.94 -16.45
CA GLU A 7 -5.59 -7.21 -15.79
C GLU A 7 -6.38 -7.02 -14.47
N ASP A 8 -6.87 -5.81 -14.21
CA ASP A 8 -7.69 -5.44 -13.04
C ASP A 8 -6.97 -5.40 -11.68
N PHE A 9 -5.64 -5.42 -11.64
CA PHE A 9 -4.90 -5.08 -10.43
C PHE A 9 -5.04 -3.58 -10.13
N ARG A 10 -5.45 -3.25 -8.91
CA ARG A 10 -5.71 -1.86 -8.48
C ARG A 10 -4.84 -1.41 -7.31
N GLN A 11 -4.28 -2.32 -6.53
CA GLN A 11 -3.45 -2.00 -5.36
C GLN A 11 -2.00 -2.40 -5.61
N PHE A 12 -1.08 -1.43 -5.56
CA PHE A 12 0.35 -1.61 -5.76
C PHE A 12 1.11 -1.19 -4.50
N VAL A 13 1.70 -2.17 -3.81
CA VAL A 13 2.47 -1.94 -2.58
C VAL A 13 3.97 -2.09 -2.87
N GLU A 14 4.74 -1.03 -2.64
CA GLU A 14 6.20 -1.11 -2.62
C GLU A 14 6.68 -1.55 -1.24
N VAL A 15 7.40 -2.67 -1.19
CA VAL A 15 8.05 -3.16 0.02
C VAL A 15 9.51 -2.73 0.01
N GLY A 16 9.84 -1.69 0.77
CA GLY A 16 11.20 -1.15 0.84
C GLY A 16 11.24 0.26 1.39
N PRO A 17 12.44 0.83 1.62
CA PRO A 17 12.60 2.11 2.31
C PRO A 17 12.57 3.35 1.37
N SER A 18 12.43 3.18 0.05
CA SER A 18 12.64 4.24 -0.93
C SER A 18 11.40 5.03 -1.32
N GLY A 19 10.31 4.37 -1.71
CA GLY A 19 9.20 5.01 -2.40
C GLY A 19 9.45 5.26 -3.90
N ASN A 20 10.58 4.79 -4.45
CA ASN A 20 10.95 5.03 -5.85
C ASN A 20 10.04 4.27 -6.82
N LEU A 21 9.70 3.01 -6.49
CA LEU A 21 8.82 2.23 -7.35
C LEU A 21 7.40 2.82 -7.34
N THR A 22 6.94 3.31 -6.20
CA THR A 22 5.65 4.00 -6.07
C THR A 22 5.59 5.24 -6.96
N ALA A 23 6.68 6.01 -7.04
CA ALA A 23 6.78 7.14 -7.96
C ALA A 23 6.71 6.69 -9.43
N PHE A 24 7.41 5.61 -9.80
CA PHE A 24 7.35 5.06 -11.15
C PHE A 24 5.97 4.51 -11.51
N VAL A 25 5.29 3.81 -10.61
CA VAL A 25 3.91 3.35 -10.83
C VAL A 25 2.98 4.54 -11.07
N THR A 26 3.12 5.60 -10.27
CA THR A 26 2.36 6.85 -10.42
C THR A 26 2.59 7.51 -11.77
N ASP A 27 3.83 7.52 -12.26
CA ASP A 27 4.14 8.08 -13.57
C ASP A 27 3.58 7.22 -14.72
N ILE A 28 3.73 5.90 -14.64
CA ILE A 28 3.25 4.96 -15.66
C ILE A 28 1.72 4.98 -15.75
N LEU A 29 1.02 5.01 -14.62
CA LEU A 29 -0.45 4.99 -14.56
C LEU A 29 -1.06 6.41 -14.52
N ARG A 30 -0.29 7.43 -14.90
CA ARG A 30 -0.76 8.81 -14.93
C ARG A 30 -2.02 8.93 -15.79
N GLY A 31 -3.09 9.46 -15.21
CA GLY A 31 -4.39 9.64 -15.88
C GLY A 31 -5.34 8.44 -15.75
N GLN A 32 -4.86 7.28 -15.28
CA GLN A 32 -5.71 6.18 -14.86
C GLN A 32 -6.37 6.48 -13.52
N LYS A 33 -7.56 5.94 -13.28
CA LYS A 33 -8.38 6.17 -12.08
C LYS A 33 -8.51 4.89 -11.26
N ASP A 34 -9.07 5.02 -10.07
CA ASP A 34 -9.52 3.90 -9.24
C ASP A 34 -8.41 2.89 -8.84
N TRP A 35 -7.17 3.37 -8.70
CA TRP A 35 -6.03 2.56 -8.25
C TRP A 35 -5.28 3.25 -7.09
N LEU A 36 -4.54 2.45 -6.31
CA LEU A 36 -3.73 2.87 -5.17
C LEU A 36 -2.28 2.43 -5.36
N GLY A 37 -1.34 3.38 -5.22
CA GLY A 37 0.09 3.10 -5.09
C GLY A 37 0.62 3.61 -3.76
N ILE A 38 1.22 2.75 -2.95
CA ILE A 38 1.77 3.12 -1.65
C ILE A 38 3.05 2.35 -1.31
N ALA A 39 4.00 3.03 -0.66
CA ALA A 39 5.19 2.42 -0.09
C ALA A 39 4.98 2.03 1.37
N SER A 40 5.50 0.86 1.76
CA SER A 40 5.44 0.39 3.15
C SER A 40 6.39 1.13 4.08
N ASN A 41 7.39 1.82 3.54
CA ASN A 41 8.34 2.62 4.31
C ASN A 41 8.97 3.72 3.43
N GLN A 42 9.40 4.82 4.05
CA GLN A 42 10.17 5.89 3.41
C GLN A 42 11.24 6.38 4.38
N ARG A 43 12.53 6.41 3.98
CA ARG A 43 13.68 6.72 4.86
C ARG A 43 13.56 7.98 5.71
N GLN A 44 12.78 8.96 5.27
CA GLN A 44 12.62 10.26 5.93
C GLN A 44 11.29 10.40 6.67
N LYS A 45 10.52 9.31 6.81
CA LYS A 45 9.23 9.28 7.51
C LYS A 45 9.24 8.30 8.68
N PRO A 46 8.41 8.51 9.70
CA PRO A 46 8.24 7.54 10.78
C PRO A 46 7.69 6.22 10.23
N GLY A 47 8.42 5.13 10.46
CA GLY A 47 8.12 3.83 9.85
C GLY A 47 6.79 3.24 10.32
N LEU A 48 6.48 3.30 11.62
CA LEU A 48 5.23 2.77 12.17
C LEU A 48 4.01 3.52 11.65
N GLU A 49 4.06 4.85 11.63
CA GLU A 49 2.98 5.69 11.09
C GLU A 49 2.77 5.43 9.59
N THR A 50 3.87 5.29 8.83
CA THR A 50 3.81 4.95 7.40
C THR A 50 3.14 3.60 7.17
N LEU A 51 3.50 2.59 7.99
CA LEU A 51 2.90 1.27 7.92
C LEU A 51 1.42 1.27 8.31
N GLN A 52 1.05 1.98 9.37
CA GLN A 52 -0.35 2.13 9.80
C GLN A 52 -1.20 2.82 8.73
N LEU A 53 -0.66 3.87 8.09
CA LEU A 53 -1.32 4.54 6.98
C LEU A 53 -1.52 3.60 5.80
N LEU A 54 -0.51 2.79 5.45
CA LEU A 54 -0.63 1.77 4.42
C LEU A 54 -1.78 0.81 4.71
N LEU A 55 -1.84 0.25 5.92
CA LEU A 55 -2.87 -0.71 6.30
C LEU A 55 -4.27 -0.07 6.28
N GLY A 56 -4.39 1.17 6.76
CA GLY A 56 -5.63 1.93 6.69
C GLY A 56 -6.10 2.17 5.25
N GLN A 57 -5.18 2.53 4.35
CA GLN A 57 -5.51 2.71 2.94
C GLN A 57 -5.96 1.41 2.28
N LEU A 58 -5.24 0.30 2.48
CA LEU A 58 -5.64 -1.00 1.95
C LEU A 58 -7.02 -1.42 2.48
N PHE A 59 -7.28 -1.22 3.76
CA PHE A 59 -8.59 -1.48 4.36
C PHE A 59 -9.71 -0.65 3.72
N THR A 60 -9.48 0.65 3.52
CA THR A 60 -10.48 1.54 2.88
C THR A 60 -10.73 1.22 1.40
N GLN A 61 -9.81 0.50 0.75
CA GLN A 61 -9.97 -0.04 -0.59
C GLN A 61 -10.70 -1.40 -0.61
N GLY A 62 -11.20 -1.87 0.54
CA GLY A 62 -11.98 -3.10 0.66
C GLY A 62 -11.14 -4.37 0.85
N MET A 63 -9.82 -4.24 1.06
CA MET A 63 -8.99 -5.43 1.34
C MET A 63 -9.32 -6.01 2.71
N THR A 64 -9.53 -7.32 2.75
CA THR A 64 -9.64 -8.06 4.01
C THR A 64 -8.24 -8.26 4.58
N LEU A 65 -7.95 -7.59 5.70
CA LEU A 65 -6.69 -7.70 6.41
C LEU A 65 -6.86 -8.60 7.64
N ASP A 66 -5.89 -9.48 7.86
CA ASP A 66 -5.80 -10.22 9.12
C ASP A 66 -5.18 -9.30 10.19
N TRP A 67 -6.04 -8.80 11.07
CA TRP A 67 -5.65 -7.90 12.15
C TRP A 67 -5.03 -8.63 13.34
N HIS A 68 -5.13 -9.96 13.42
CA HIS A 68 -4.65 -10.72 14.58
C HIS A 68 -3.12 -10.59 14.78
N ALA A 69 -2.37 -10.41 13.68
CA ALA A 69 -0.94 -10.16 13.74
C ALA A 69 -0.56 -8.83 14.41
N LEU A 70 -1.45 -7.84 14.39
CA LEU A 70 -1.23 -6.51 14.98
C LEU A 70 -1.93 -6.35 16.34
N PHE A 71 -3.09 -6.98 16.49
CA PHE A 71 -3.93 -6.94 17.67
C PHE A 71 -4.28 -8.38 18.07
N PRO A 72 -3.34 -9.13 18.66
CA PRO A 72 -3.61 -10.48 19.11
C PRO A 72 -4.72 -10.47 20.17
N ALA A 73 -5.48 -11.57 20.24
CA ALA A 73 -6.55 -11.71 21.23
C ALA A 73 -6.00 -11.48 22.65
N PRO A 74 -6.75 -10.80 23.54
CA PRO A 74 -6.30 -10.60 24.90
C PRO A 74 -6.10 -11.94 25.62
N THR A 75 -5.04 -12.06 26.42
CA THR A 75 -4.71 -13.29 27.15
C THR A 75 -5.20 -13.30 28.60
N TRP A 76 -6.29 -12.59 28.91
CA TRP A 76 -6.84 -12.47 30.27
C TRP A 76 -8.11 -13.30 30.48
#